data_AF-A0A1G0GQ73-F1
#
_entry.id   AF-A0A1G0GQ73-F1
#
_cell.length_a   1.000
_cell.length_b   1.000
_cell.length_c   1.000
_cell.angle_alpha   90.00
_cell.angle_beta   90.00
_cell.angle_gamma   90.00
#
_symmetry.space_group_name_H-M   'P 1'
#
loop_
_entity.id
_entity.type
_entity.pdbx_description
1 polymer ?
#
loop_
_entity_poly.entity_id
_entity_poly.type
_entity_poly.pdbx_seq_one_letter_code
_entity_poly.pdbx_strand_id
1 'polypeptide(L)'
;MRYVGFFIFLLFLTHFSYAEEPAPTICPSVKAIRSVGVNKSRSGYPFANFIVTHDPIVPYDTEQPWELSMFMDDWFESDAMKNAKKGLENLEFTSGPIHEDWGGYDKWTCNYQTHYAKEVVMEFYRLKINRS
;
A
#
# COMPACT_ATOMS: atom_id res chain seq x y z
N MET A 1 -38.96 37.10 -39.32
CA MET A 1 -38.54 35.68 -39.34
C MET A 1 -37.67 35.45 -38.11
N ARG A 2 -38.16 34.71 -37.11
CA ARG A 2 -37.46 34.42 -35.85
C ARG A 2 -36.93 32.99 -35.92
N TYR A 3 -35.62 32.81 -35.94
CA TYR A 3 -35.00 31.49 -35.78
C TYR A 3 -34.95 31.15 -34.29
N VAL A 4 -35.77 30.19 -33.87
CA VAL A 4 -35.66 29.54 -32.56
C VAL A 4 -34.55 28.49 -32.69
N GLY A 5 -33.32 28.86 -32.32
CA GLY A 5 -32.20 27.94 -32.24
C GLY A 5 -32.35 27.06 -31.01
N PHE A 6 -32.84 25.84 -31.20
CA PHE A 6 -32.94 24.80 -30.17
C PHE A 6 -31.52 24.29 -29.89
N PHE A 7 -30.86 24.80 -28.84
CA PHE A 7 -29.54 24.34 -28.41
C PHE A 7 -29.71 22.99 -27.69
N ILE A 8 -29.48 21.88 -28.41
CA ILE A 8 -29.48 20.54 -27.84
C ILE A 8 -28.20 20.40 -27.01
N PHE A 9 -28.35 20.48 -25.69
CA PHE A 9 -27.29 20.17 -24.73
C PHE A 9 -27.09 18.64 -24.70
N LEU A 10 -26.15 18.14 -25.51
CA LEU A 10 -25.71 16.75 -25.46
C LEU A 10 -24.97 16.52 -24.13
N LEU A 11 -25.70 16.03 -23.13
CA LEU A 11 -25.15 15.49 -21.89
C LEU A 11 -24.31 14.25 -22.22
N PHE A 12 -23.00 14.43 -22.32
CA PHE A 12 -22.04 13.33 -22.32
C PHE A 12 -22.12 12.63 -20.95
N LEU A 13 -22.88 11.54 -20.89
CA LEU A 13 -22.79 10.56 -19.81
C LEU A 13 -21.47 9.81 -19.95
N THR A 14 -20.41 10.35 -19.37
CA THR A 14 -19.14 9.64 -19.20
C THR A 14 -19.41 8.42 -18.33
N HIS A 15 -19.51 7.25 -18.96
CA HIS A 15 -19.52 5.98 -18.26
C HIS A 15 -18.11 5.75 -17.74
N PHE A 16 -17.84 6.20 -16.51
CA PHE A 16 -16.62 5.83 -15.79
C PHE A 16 -16.69 4.32 -15.53
N SER A 17 -16.11 3.53 -16.44
CA SER A 17 -15.85 2.12 -16.18
C SER A 17 -14.72 2.06 -15.15
N TYR A 18 -15.07 1.88 -13.88
CA TYR A 18 -14.09 1.58 -12.85
C TYR A 18 -13.59 0.15 -13.10
N ALA A 19 -12.40 0.05 -13.68
CA ALA A 19 -11.70 -1.22 -13.81
C ALA A 19 -11.23 -1.63 -12.41
N GLU A 20 -11.55 -2.86 -12.02
CA GLU A 20 -11.07 -3.43 -10.77
C GLU A 20 -9.54 -3.56 -10.85
N GLU A 21 -8.83 -3.06 -9.84
CA GLU A 21 -7.37 -3.17 -9.80
C GLU A 21 -6.96 -4.66 -9.83
N PRO A 22 -5.91 -5.02 -10.61
CA PRO A 22 -5.47 -6.41 -10.68
C PRO A 22 -5.03 -6.92 -9.30
N ALA A 23 -4.94 -8.24 -9.11
CA ALA A 23 -4.30 -8.76 -7.89
C ALA A 23 -2.77 -8.58 -8.01
N PRO A 24 -2.05 -8.27 -6.91
CA PRO A 24 -0.59 -8.25 -6.94
C PRO A 24 -0.07 -9.66 -7.21
N THR A 25 0.75 -9.82 -8.25
CA THR A 25 1.36 -11.11 -8.61
C THR A 25 2.73 -11.30 -7.99
N ILE A 26 3.33 -10.24 -7.47
CA ILE A 26 4.68 -10.24 -6.90
C ILE A 26 4.75 -9.31 -5.69
N CYS A 27 5.53 -9.72 -4.69
CA CYS A 27 5.90 -8.86 -3.58
C CYS A 27 7.04 -7.92 -4.00
N PRO A 28 7.00 -6.62 -3.65
CA PRO A 28 8.12 -5.71 -3.86
C PRO A 28 9.44 -6.28 -3.37
N SER A 29 10.49 -6.12 -4.16
CA SER A 29 11.80 -6.62 -3.75
C SER A 29 12.32 -5.83 -2.54
N VAL A 30 13.17 -6.49 -1.75
CA VAL A 30 13.95 -5.83 -0.69
C VAL A 30 14.72 -4.61 -1.24
N LYS A 31 15.20 -4.68 -2.49
CA LYS A 31 15.88 -3.57 -3.15
C LYS A 31 14.94 -2.38 -3.35
N ALA A 32 13.73 -2.60 -3.86
CA ALA A 32 12.72 -1.56 -4.02
C ALA A 32 12.34 -0.92 -2.67
N ILE A 33 12.12 -1.75 -1.66
CA ILE A 33 11.80 -1.28 -0.30
C ILE A 33 12.91 -0.40 0.26
N ARG A 34 14.18 -0.83 0.11
CA ARG A 34 15.35 -0.06 0.56
C ARG A 34 15.50 1.26 -0.19
N SER A 35 15.15 1.33 -1.48
CA SER A 35 15.22 2.58 -2.25
C SER A 35 14.15 3.59 -1.85
N VAL A 36 12.99 3.15 -1.35
CA VAL A 36 11.99 4.06 -0.77
C VAL A 36 12.50 4.65 0.54
N GLY A 37 13.08 3.80 1.40
CA GLY A 37 13.50 4.19 2.75
C GLY A 37 12.33 4.48 3.70
N VAL A 38 12.63 4.71 4.98
CA VAL A 38 11.59 5.08 5.96
C VAL A 38 11.19 6.53 5.76
N ASN A 39 9.95 6.77 5.33
CA ASN A 39 9.44 8.12 5.05
C ASN A 39 8.32 8.60 5.98
N LYS A 40 7.73 7.71 6.79
CA LYS A 40 6.73 8.04 7.83
C LYS A 40 6.93 7.18 9.07
N SER A 41 6.43 7.68 10.20
CA SER A 41 6.32 6.98 11.48
C SER A 41 4.90 7.18 12.01
N ARG A 42 4.33 6.15 12.64
CA ARG A 42 3.02 6.27 13.29
C ARG A 42 3.10 5.68 14.69
N SER A 43 3.30 6.54 15.69
CA SER A 43 3.18 6.10 17.08
C SER A 43 1.73 5.70 17.39
N GLY A 44 1.54 4.51 17.95
CA GLY A 44 0.26 4.02 18.44
C GLY A 44 0.48 3.30 19.77
N TYR A 45 -0.21 3.69 20.84
CA TYR A 45 -0.15 2.94 22.10
C TYR A 45 -0.93 1.63 21.95
N PRO A 46 -0.43 0.44 22.34
CA PRO A 46 0.79 0.18 23.13
C PRO A 46 2.03 -0.28 22.34
N PHE A 47 2.04 -0.20 21.00
CA PHE A 47 3.16 -0.67 20.16
C PHE A 47 3.49 0.36 19.06
N ALA A 48 4.74 0.84 19.04
CA ALA A 48 5.18 1.78 18.01
C ALA A 48 5.19 1.07 16.63
N ASN A 49 4.31 1.48 15.73
CA ASN A 49 4.20 0.93 14.39
C ASN A 49 4.92 1.86 13.39
N PHE A 50 5.91 1.34 12.68
CA PHE A 50 6.52 2.07 11.58
C PHE A 50 5.82 1.71 10.30
N ILE A 51 5.49 2.73 9.55
CA ILE A 51 4.79 2.63 8.28
C ILE A 51 5.77 3.19 7.24
N VAL A 52 6.34 2.32 6.42
CA VAL A 52 7.00 2.71 5.18
C VAL A 52 5.90 2.81 4.12
N THR A 53 5.37 4.02 3.92
CA THR A 53 4.38 4.26 2.87
C THR A 53 5.08 4.44 1.53
N HIS A 54 4.74 3.64 0.53
CA HIS A 54 5.05 3.98 -0.84
C HIS A 54 3.96 4.91 -1.40
N ASP A 55 4.34 6.05 -1.99
CA ASP A 55 3.44 6.93 -2.75
C ASP A 55 3.49 6.50 -4.23
N PRO A 56 2.34 6.19 -4.89
CA PRO A 56 2.23 5.53 -6.20
C PRO A 56 2.84 6.26 -7.41
N ILE A 57 3.57 7.36 -7.22
CA ILE A 57 4.16 8.16 -8.30
C ILE A 57 5.40 7.47 -8.93
N VAL A 58 6.07 6.56 -8.20
CA VAL A 58 7.23 5.81 -8.71
C VAL A 58 6.90 4.32 -8.71
N PRO A 59 6.49 3.71 -9.83
CA PRO A 59 6.26 2.27 -9.86
C PRO A 59 7.57 1.57 -9.52
N TYR A 60 7.58 0.85 -8.40
CA TYR A 60 8.61 -0.13 -8.11
C TYR A 60 8.23 -1.44 -8.83
N ASP A 61 8.66 -2.60 -8.31
CA ASP A 61 8.34 -3.91 -8.88
C ASP A 61 6.82 -4.20 -9.01
N THR A 62 5.96 -3.33 -8.43
CA THR A 62 4.50 -3.36 -8.53
C THR A 62 3.97 -1.99 -8.97
N GLU A 63 2.91 -1.99 -9.80
CA GLU A 63 2.17 -0.77 -10.17
C GLU A 63 1.18 -0.31 -9.09
N GLN A 64 0.94 -1.16 -8.08
CA GLN A 64 0.01 -0.87 -6.99
C GLN A 64 0.69 -0.11 -5.84
N PRO A 65 -0.01 0.84 -5.21
CA PRO A 65 0.44 1.42 -3.96
C PRO A 65 0.51 0.34 -2.89
N TRP A 66 1.51 0.44 -2.03
CA TRP A 66 1.70 -0.48 -0.93
C TRP A 66 2.24 0.21 0.31
N GLU A 67 1.96 -0.42 1.44
CA GLU A 67 2.45 0.02 2.74
C GLU A 67 3.19 -1.14 3.40
N LEU A 68 4.44 -0.92 3.80
CA LEU A 68 5.20 -1.86 4.61
C LEU A 68 5.15 -1.40 6.07
N SER A 69 4.47 -2.17 6.90
CA SER A 69 4.46 -2.02 8.34
C SER A 69 5.63 -2.77 8.98
N MET A 70 6.40 -2.09 9.82
CA MET A 70 7.43 -2.69 10.68
C MET A 70 7.04 -2.45 12.15
N PHE A 71 6.74 -3.52 12.88
CA PHE A 71 6.32 -3.46 14.27
C PHE A 71 7.54 -3.44 15.20
N MET A 72 7.74 -2.33 15.92
CA MET A 72 8.91 -2.11 16.77
C MET A 72 8.58 -2.25 18.25
N ASP A 73 9.57 -2.69 19.04
CA ASP A 73 9.49 -2.79 20.50
C ASP A 73 9.96 -1.54 21.24
N ASP A 74 10.40 -0.54 20.50
CA ASP A 74 10.94 0.70 21.04
C ASP A 74 9.83 1.59 21.61
N TRP A 75 10.07 2.12 22.82
CA TRP A 75 9.14 3.00 23.53
C TRP A 75 9.14 4.44 22.99
N PHE A 76 10.27 4.86 22.44
CA PHE A 76 10.46 6.20 21.90
C PHE A 76 10.48 6.17 20.38
N GLU A 77 9.72 7.06 19.76
CA GLU A 77 9.62 7.17 18.29
C GLU A 77 11.00 7.39 17.63
N SER A 78 11.91 8.12 18.27
CA SER A 78 13.27 8.36 17.77
C SER A 78 14.13 7.08 17.70
N ASP A 79 14.04 6.22 18.72
CA ASP A 79 14.78 4.96 18.76
C ASP A 79 14.21 3.97 17.76
N ALA A 80 12.88 3.92 17.71
CA ALA A 80 12.14 3.11 16.78
C ALA A 80 12.41 3.50 15.32
N MET A 81 12.51 4.81 15.02
CA MET A 81 12.92 5.31 13.70
C MET A 81 14.35 4.91 13.34
N LYS A 82 15.28 4.98 14.31
CA LYS A 82 16.67 4.55 14.11
C LYS A 82 16.74 3.04 13.84
N ASN A 83 15.97 2.23 14.56
CA ASN A 83 15.93 0.78 14.38
C ASN A 83 15.20 0.38 13.09
N ALA A 84 14.18 1.12 12.66
CA ALA A 84 13.54 0.94 11.35
C ALA A 84 14.54 1.09 10.21
N LYS A 85 15.37 2.15 10.24
CA LYS A 85 16.41 2.38 9.22
C LYS A 85 17.42 1.23 9.15
N LYS A 86 17.91 0.77 10.30
CA LYS A 86 18.80 -0.42 10.38
C LYS A 86 18.09 -1.71 9.96
N GLY A 87 16.81 -1.80 10.27
CA GLY A 87 15.95 -2.91 9.91
C GLY A 87 15.81 -3.06 8.40
N LEU A 88 15.63 -1.94 7.69
CA LEU A 88 15.60 -1.92 6.22
C LEU A 88 16.91 -2.41 5.60
N GLU A 89 18.06 -2.01 6.16
CA GLU A 89 19.38 -2.41 5.66
C GLU A 89 19.60 -3.93 5.71
N ASN A 90 18.98 -4.61 6.67
CA ASN A 90 19.07 -6.07 6.87
C ASN A 90 17.74 -6.79 6.61
N LEU A 91 16.83 -6.15 5.86
CA LEU A 91 15.53 -6.72 5.56
C LEU A 91 15.68 -7.94 4.65
N GLU A 92 14.97 -9.01 4.95
CA GLU A 92 14.91 -10.23 4.15
C GLU A 92 13.46 -10.55 3.78
N PHE A 93 13.24 -11.03 2.57
CA PHE A 93 11.93 -11.50 2.14
C PHE A 93 11.68 -12.90 2.69
N THR A 94 10.48 -13.14 3.23
CA THR A 94 10.10 -14.41 3.83
C THR A 94 9.04 -15.14 3.00
N SER A 95 7.92 -14.49 2.69
CA SER A 95 6.82 -15.13 1.94
C SER A 95 5.83 -14.13 1.33
N GLY A 96 5.03 -14.59 0.36
CA GLY A 96 3.95 -13.83 -0.26
C GLY A 96 4.00 -13.80 -1.80
N PRO A 97 3.00 -13.18 -2.44
CA PRO A 97 1.80 -12.60 -1.83
C PRO A 97 0.84 -13.68 -1.34
N ILE A 98 0.33 -13.55 -0.11
CA ILE A 98 -0.69 -14.44 0.47
C ILE A 98 -2.04 -13.73 0.38
N HIS A 99 -3.02 -14.36 -0.25
CA HIS A 99 -4.37 -13.80 -0.41
C HIS A 99 -5.28 -14.18 0.74
N GLU A 100 -6.02 -13.20 1.26
CA GLU A 100 -7.08 -13.37 2.25
C GLU A 100 -8.36 -12.66 1.77
N ASP A 101 -9.49 -13.38 1.83
CA ASP A 101 -10.81 -12.82 1.54
C ASP A 101 -11.49 -12.36 2.84
N TRP A 102 -11.78 -11.06 2.94
CA TRP A 102 -12.40 -10.44 4.10
C TRP A 102 -13.88 -10.06 3.86
N GLY A 103 -14.54 -10.66 2.86
CA GLY A 103 -15.99 -10.54 2.63
C GLY A 103 -16.46 -9.20 2.04
N GLY A 104 -15.62 -8.16 2.05
CA GLY A 104 -15.87 -6.86 1.40
C GLY A 104 -14.65 -6.28 0.68
N TYR A 105 -13.47 -6.86 0.92
CA TYR A 105 -12.24 -6.54 0.22
C TYR A 105 -11.36 -7.79 0.17
N ASP A 106 -10.46 -7.82 -0.79
CA ASP A 106 -9.34 -8.75 -0.81
C ASP A 106 -8.13 -8.08 -0.17
N LYS A 107 -7.40 -8.86 0.61
CA LYS A 107 -6.13 -8.47 1.21
C LYS A 107 -5.03 -9.37 0.64
N TRP A 108 -3.89 -8.79 0.28
CA TRP A 108 -2.68 -9.55 0.03
C TRP A 108 -1.58 -9.12 0.97
N THR A 109 -0.86 -10.10 1.51
CA THR A 109 0.25 -9.86 2.44
C THR A 109 1.57 -10.37 1.88
N CYS A 110 2.62 -9.58 2.08
CA CYS A 110 4.00 -9.96 1.82
C CYS A 110 4.78 -9.83 3.14
N ASN A 111 5.39 -10.92 3.57
CA ASN A 111 6.10 -10.99 4.84
C ASN A 111 7.60 -10.82 4.61
N TYR A 112 8.21 -10.04 5.50
CA TYR A 112 9.63 -9.81 5.56
C TYR A 112 10.09 -10.00 7.00
N GLN A 113 11.41 -10.07 7.19
CA GLN A 113 11.99 -10.20 8.51
C GLN A 113 13.23 -9.32 8.66
N THR A 114 13.47 -8.91 9.90
CA THR A 114 14.69 -8.24 10.33
C THR A 114 14.83 -8.43 11.84
N HIS A 115 16.07 -8.41 12.36
CA HIS A 115 16.31 -8.56 13.80
C HIS A 115 15.85 -7.35 14.64
N TYR A 116 15.45 -6.26 13.99
CA TYR A 116 15.07 -5.00 14.65
C TYR A 116 13.56 -4.86 14.90
N ALA A 117 12.74 -5.66 14.22
CA ALA A 117 11.28 -5.57 14.27
C ALA A 117 10.70 -6.92 14.67
N LYS A 118 9.60 -6.90 15.42
CA LYS A 118 8.84 -8.11 15.76
C LYS A 118 8.17 -8.74 14.55
N GLU A 119 7.67 -7.88 13.68
CA GLU A 119 6.93 -8.26 12.48
C GLU A 119 7.21 -7.22 11.40
N VAL A 120 7.37 -7.69 10.17
CA VAL A 120 7.43 -6.82 9.00
C VAL A 120 6.50 -7.37 7.93
N VAL A 121 5.41 -6.64 7.66
CA VAL A 121 4.37 -7.06 6.73
C VAL A 121 4.06 -5.92 5.78
N MET A 122 3.87 -6.25 4.52
CA MET A 122 3.33 -5.34 3.53
C MET A 122 1.95 -5.78 3.13
N GLU A 123 1.04 -4.83 3.01
CA GLU A 123 -0.36 -5.10 2.74
C GLU A 123 -0.83 -4.37 1.49
N PHE A 124 -1.57 -5.11 0.65
CA PHE A 124 -2.31 -4.61 -0.49
C PHE A 124 -3.79 -4.84 -0.24
N TYR A 125 -4.62 -3.87 -0.59
CA TYR A 125 -6.06 -3.91 -0.37
C TYR A 125 -6.80 -3.65 -1.67
N ARG A 126 -7.80 -4.47 -1.97
CA ARG A 126 -8.72 -4.22 -3.08
C ARG A 126 -10.15 -4.32 -2.61
N LEU A 127 -10.90 -3.22 -2.72
CA LEU A 127 -12.34 -3.21 -2.43
C LEU A 127 -13.10 -4.05 -3.46
N LYS A 128 -13.94 -4.96 -2.99
CA LYS A 128 -14.86 -5.70 -3.85
C LYS A 128 -16.06 -4.82 -4.15
N ILE A 129 -16.11 -4.22 -5.33
CA ILE A 129 -17.28 -3.48 -5.75
C ILE A 129 -18.32 -4.50 -6.23
N ASN A 130 -19.32 -4.78 -5.40
CA ASN A 130 -20.48 -5.57 -5.81
C ASN A 130 -21.20 -4.83 -6.96
N ARG A 131 -21.01 -5.30 -8.18
CA ARG A 131 -21.82 -4.89 -9.33
C ARG A 131 -23.16 -5.61 -9.22
N SER A 132 -24.16 -4.92 -8.70
CA SER A 132 -25.58 -5.28 -8.77
C SER A 132 -26.10 -5.18 -10.19
#